data_AF-A0A8J7D2G5-F1
#
_entry.id   AF-A0A8J7D2G5-F1
#
_cell.length_a   1.000
_cell.length_b   1.000
_cell.length_c   1.000
_cell.angle_alpha   90.00
_cell.angle_beta   90.00
_cell.angle_gamma   90.00
#
_symmetry.space_group_name_H-M   'P 1'
#
loop_
_entity.id
_entity.type
_entity.pdbx_description
1 polymer ?
#
loop_
_entity_poly.entity_id
_entity_poly.type
_entity_poly.pdbx_seq_one_letter_code
_entity_poly.pdbx_strand_id
1 'polypeptide(L)'
;MAKIQFSRGVDEEVVPDVRLTRGRSGETGTATFVFENPKILDQASTDDITGMYLIDEEGEIITREVKAKFVNGRPEALEAVYLMKSPEEWDRFLRFMQRYGDENGLGLSKNE
;
A
#
# COMPACT_ATOMS: atom_id res chain seq x y z
N MET A 1 12.10 -9.39 -4.34
CA MET A 1 11.47 -9.31 -3.02
C MET A 1 10.88 -7.94 -2.84
N ALA A 2 9.58 -7.85 -3.05
CA ALA A 2 8.80 -6.63 -2.87
C ALA A 2 8.06 -6.72 -1.54
N LYS A 3 8.15 -5.67 -0.74
CA LYS A 3 7.64 -5.65 0.64
C LYS A 3 6.96 -4.32 0.93
N ILE A 4 6.00 -4.36 1.84
CA ILE A 4 5.32 -3.16 2.34
C ILE A 4 5.66 -3.00 3.82
N GLN A 5 5.99 -1.78 4.23
CA GLN A 5 6.29 -1.44 5.61
C GLN A 5 5.51 -0.18 6.02
N PHE A 6 5.07 -0.13 7.29
CA PHE A 6 4.46 1.06 7.90
C PHE A 6 5.40 1.75 8.89
N SER A 7 6.26 0.97 9.54
CA SER A 7 7.43 1.42 10.27
C SER A 7 8.68 0.84 9.61
N ARG A 8 9.74 1.66 9.50
CA ARG A 8 10.96 1.25 8.80
C ARG A 8 11.59 0.05 9.50
N GLY A 9 11.77 -1.03 8.75
CA GLY A 9 12.37 -2.28 9.24
C GLY A 9 11.36 -3.31 9.76
N VAL A 10 10.07 -3.01 9.75
CA VAL A 10 9.00 -3.98 10.06
C VAL A 10 8.21 -4.28 8.80
N ASP A 11 8.36 -5.51 8.30
CA ASP A 11 7.62 -6.01 7.15
C ASP A 11 6.18 -6.32 7.54
N GLU A 12 5.22 -5.77 6.81
CA GLU A 12 3.82 -6.12 6.97
C GLU A 12 3.53 -7.44 6.25
N GLU A 13 2.99 -8.40 6.99
CA GLU A 13 2.62 -9.72 6.46
C GLU A 13 1.21 -9.73 5.86
N VAL A 14 0.34 -8.79 6.28
CA VAL A 14 -1.01 -8.68 5.75
C VAL A 14 -0.98 -8.14 4.33
N VAL A 15 -1.55 -8.93 3.43
CA VAL A 15 -1.71 -8.55 2.02
C VAL A 15 -2.89 -7.59 1.89
N PRO A 16 -2.71 -6.37 1.33
CA PRO A 16 -3.78 -5.40 1.18
C PRO A 16 -4.69 -5.70 -0.01
N ASP A 17 -5.93 -5.23 0.06
CA ASP A 17 -6.73 -4.97 -1.13
C ASP A 17 -6.21 -3.69 -1.81
N VAL A 18 -5.96 -3.77 -3.11
CA VAL A 18 -5.34 -2.69 -3.89
C VAL A 18 -6.30 -2.24 -4.98
N ARG A 19 -6.78 -1.01 -4.85
CA ARG A 19 -7.61 -0.36 -5.85
C ARG A 19 -6.82 0.70 -6.60
N LEU A 20 -6.71 0.50 -7.91
CA LEU A 20 -6.07 1.46 -8.80
C LEU A 20 -7.11 2.31 -9.54
N THR A 21 -7.01 3.62 -9.44
CA THR A 21 -7.86 4.57 -10.15
C THR A 21 -7.00 5.48 -11.01
N ARG A 22 -7.38 5.70 -12.27
CA ARG A 22 -6.68 6.61 -13.18
C ARG A 22 -7.52 7.86 -13.42
N GLY A 23 -6.89 9.04 -13.39
CA GLY A 23 -7.54 10.31 -13.71
C GLY A 23 -8.01 10.34 -15.16
N ARG A 24 -9.03 11.17 -15.45
CA ARG A 24 -9.63 11.27 -16.80
C ARG A 24 -8.62 11.70 -17.89
N SER A 25 -7.61 12.50 -17.55
CA SER A 25 -6.54 12.89 -18.49
C SER A 25 -5.49 11.79 -18.70
N GLY A 26 -5.49 10.75 -17.86
CA GLY A 26 -4.51 9.66 -17.91
C GLY A 26 -3.13 10.02 -17.34
N GLU A 27 -2.91 11.27 -16.95
CA GLU A 27 -1.63 11.79 -16.43
C GLU A 27 -1.40 11.49 -14.94
N THR A 28 -2.49 11.40 -14.18
CA THR A 28 -2.44 11.13 -12.74
C THR A 28 -3.12 9.81 -12.40
N GLY A 29 -2.63 9.18 -11.35
CA GLY A 29 -3.12 7.92 -10.84
C GLY A 29 -3.21 7.94 -9.32
N THR A 30 -4.13 7.15 -8.79
CA THR A 30 -4.25 6.94 -7.34
C THR A 30 -4.32 5.45 -7.08
N ALA A 31 -3.40 4.95 -6.26
CA ALA A 31 -3.46 3.61 -5.70
C ALA A 31 -3.93 3.71 -4.25
N THR A 32 -5.05 3.07 -3.95
CA THR A 32 -5.58 2.93 -2.60
C THR A 32 -5.31 1.53 -2.11
N PHE A 33 -4.71 1.41 -0.94
CA PHE A 33 -4.42 0.17 -0.26
C PHE A 33 -5.28 0.07 0.98
N VAL A 34 -5.94 -1.06 1.18
CA VAL A 34 -6.74 -1.34 2.36
C VAL A 34 -6.22 -2.60 3.01
N PHE A 35 -5.69 -2.45 4.22
CA PHE A 35 -5.22 -3.56 5.03
C PHE A 35 -6.28 -3.84 6.09
N GLU A 36 -6.85 -5.04 6.09
CA GLU A 36 -7.76 -5.49 7.13
C GLU A 36 -6.98 -6.11 8.27
N ASN A 37 -7.16 -5.59 9.49
CA ASN A 37 -6.47 -6.01 10.71
C ASN A 37 -4.94 -6.17 10.54
N PRO A 38 -4.21 -5.15 10.03
CA PRO A 38 -2.76 -5.24 9.87
C PRO A 38 -2.05 -5.34 11.22
N LYS A 39 -0.89 -6.00 11.24
CA LYS A 39 -0.12 -6.22 12.48
C LYS A 39 0.34 -4.91 13.12
N ILE A 40 0.56 -3.88 12.32
CA ILE A 40 0.94 -2.55 12.85
C ILE A 40 -0.12 -1.95 13.79
N LEU A 41 -1.39 -2.39 13.70
CA LEU A 41 -2.47 -1.94 14.58
C LEU A 41 -2.63 -2.80 15.84
N ASP A 42 -1.91 -3.91 15.98
CA ASP A 42 -1.93 -4.70 17.20
C ASP A 42 -1.44 -3.84 18.38
N GLN A 43 -2.12 -3.94 19.53
CA GLN A 43 -1.86 -3.11 20.72
C GLN A 43 -0.42 -3.25 21.28
N ALA A 44 0.34 -4.23 20.82
CA ALA A 44 1.75 -4.44 21.17
C ALA A 44 2.70 -3.57 20.32
N SER A 45 2.25 -3.02 19.21
CA SER A 45 3.03 -2.18 18.31
C SER A 45 3.22 -0.80 18.93
N THR A 46 4.44 -0.53 19.40
CA THR A 46 4.87 0.79 19.91
C THR A 46 5.30 1.75 18.78
N ASP A 47 5.24 1.30 17.54
CA ASP A 47 5.75 2.04 16.40
C ASP A 47 4.69 3.02 15.87
N ASP A 48 5.09 4.28 15.70
CA ASP A 48 4.26 5.28 15.08
C ASP A 48 4.17 5.04 13.56
N ILE A 49 2.94 5.05 13.04
CA ILE A 49 2.68 4.99 11.60
C ILE A 49 3.01 6.36 11.00
N THR A 50 4.22 6.47 10.45
CA THR A 50 4.72 7.72 9.82
C THR A 50 4.42 7.79 8.33
N GLY A 51 4.08 6.66 7.71
CA GLY A 51 3.80 6.53 6.29
C GLY A 51 3.75 5.06 5.87
N MET A 52 3.60 4.82 4.58
CA MET A 52 3.72 3.51 3.96
C MET A 52 4.90 3.53 2.99
N TYR A 53 5.74 2.51 3.09
CA TYR A 53 6.95 2.31 2.30
C TYR A 53 6.79 1.05 1.45
N LEU A 54 6.85 1.20 0.13
CA LEU A 54 6.83 0.11 -0.84
C LEU A 54 8.27 -0.13 -1.28
N ILE A 55 8.88 -1.22 -0.86
CA ILE A 55 10.30 -1.49 -1.03
C ILE A 55 10.47 -2.66 -1.99
N ASP A 56 11.26 -2.47 -3.04
CA ASP A 56 11.69 -3.55 -3.93
C ASP A 56 13.17 -3.40 -4.30
N GLU A 57 13.63 -4.21 -5.25
CA GLU A 57 15.01 -4.20 -5.76
C GLU A 57 15.39 -2.93 -6.54
N GLU A 58 14.42 -2.15 -7.03
CA GLU A 58 14.65 -0.89 -7.75
C GLU A 58 14.70 0.33 -6.80
N GLY A 59 14.27 0.17 -5.55
CA GLY A 59 14.27 1.23 -4.54
C GLY A 59 13.00 1.26 -3.70
N GLU A 60 12.69 2.43 -3.15
CA GLU A 60 11.54 2.66 -2.28
C GLU A 60 10.57 3.69 -2.85
N ILE A 61 9.27 3.42 -2.74
CA ILE A 61 8.19 4.38 -2.99
C ILE A 61 7.57 4.71 -1.63
N ILE A 62 7.41 5.99 -1.32
CA ILE A 62 6.93 6.45 -0.02
C ILE A 62 5.62 7.20 -0.19
N THR A 63 4.63 6.89 0.66
CA THR A 63 3.47 7.76 0.87
C THR A 63 3.29 8.08 2.35
N ARG A 64 2.86 9.30 2.63
CA ARG A 64 2.50 9.75 3.98
C ARG A 64 1.00 9.76 4.22
N GLU A 65 0.20 9.54 3.18
CA GLU A 65 -1.25 9.52 3.26
C GLU A 65 -1.70 8.15 3.78
N VAL A 66 -1.65 7.97 5.10
CA VAL A 66 -2.08 6.75 5.78
C VAL A 66 -3.10 7.12 6.85
N LYS A 67 -4.21 6.38 6.88
CA LYS A 67 -5.36 6.64 7.77
C LYS A 67 -5.84 5.33 8.37
N ALA A 68 -5.95 5.30 9.70
CA ALA A 68 -6.59 4.19 10.39
C ALA A 68 -8.12 4.33 10.30
N LYS A 69 -8.78 3.23 9.98
CA LYS A 69 -10.24 3.09 9.98
C LYS A 69 -10.66 2.43 11.30
N PHE A 70 -11.51 3.13 12.02
CA PHE A 70 -12.06 2.67 13.29
C PHE A 70 -13.49 2.18 13.12
N VAL A 71 -13.80 1.04 13.71
CA VAL A 71 -15.15 0.49 13.80
C VAL A 71 -15.43 0.25 15.27
N ASN A 72 -16.51 0.82 15.79
CA ASN A 72 -16.88 0.75 17.21
C ASN A 72 -15.76 1.17 18.19
N GLY A 73 -14.92 2.13 17.80
CA GLY A 73 -13.82 2.63 18.63
C GLY A 73 -12.56 1.75 18.64
N ARG A 74 -12.53 0.68 17.83
CA ARG A 74 -11.34 -0.17 17.65
C ARG A 74 -10.74 0.06 16.25
N PRO A 75 -9.40 0.14 16.13
CA PRO A 75 -8.75 0.18 14.83
C PRO A 75 -8.93 -1.20 14.16
N GLU A 76 -9.61 -1.25 13.02
CA GLU A 76 -9.87 -2.51 12.29
C GLU A 76 -9.19 -2.56 10.92
N ALA A 77 -8.92 -1.42 10.31
CA ALA A 77 -8.25 -1.39 9.02
C ALA A 77 -7.33 -0.19 8.90
N LEU A 78 -6.36 -0.28 7.99
CA LEU A 78 -5.48 0.81 7.63
C LEU A 78 -5.63 1.08 6.14
N GLU A 79 -5.94 2.32 5.79
CA GLU A 79 -6.03 2.78 4.43
C GLU A 79 -4.81 3.63 4.11
N ALA A 80 -4.08 3.29 3.05
CA ALA A 80 -2.98 4.09 2.54
C ALA A 80 -3.26 4.51 1.10
N VAL A 81 -2.91 5.74 0.76
CA VAL A 81 -3.14 6.30 -0.58
C VAL A 81 -1.82 6.74 -1.17
N TYR A 82 -1.48 6.23 -2.35
CA TYR A 82 -0.34 6.69 -3.13
C TYR A 82 -0.83 7.47 -4.36
N LEU A 83 -0.45 8.74 -4.43
CA LEU A 83 -0.78 9.63 -5.54
C LEU A 83 0.38 9.65 -6.54
N MET A 84 0.13 9.18 -7.75
CA MET A 84 1.04 9.23 -8.89
C MET A 84 0.72 10.47 -9.72
N LYS A 85 1.71 11.34 -9.91
CA LYS A 85 1.59 12.61 -10.62
C LYS A 85 2.22 12.57 -12.01
N SER A 86 2.96 11.51 -12.33
CA SER A 86 3.61 11.36 -13.63
C SER A 86 3.49 9.93 -14.17
N PRO A 87 3.62 9.75 -15.50
CA PRO A 87 3.66 8.42 -16.13
C PRO A 87 4.81 7.54 -15.62
N GLU A 88 5.95 8.13 -15.28
CA GLU A 88 7.12 7.40 -14.77
C GLU A 88 6.85 6.80 -13.38
N GLU A 89 6.18 7.55 -12.50
CA GLU A 89 5.73 7.04 -11.19
C GLU A 89 4.73 5.91 -11.36
N TRP A 90 3.84 6.01 -12.35
CA TRP A 90 2.87 4.97 -12.68
C TRP A 90 3.56 3.68 -13.16
N ASP A 91 4.50 3.77 -14.09
CA ASP A 91 5.25 2.61 -14.58
C ASP A 91 6.13 1.99 -13.48
N ARG A 92 6.71 2.82 -12.61
CA ARG A 92 7.47 2.35 -11.44
C ARG A 92 6.57 1.62 -10.43
N PHE A 93 5.37 2.14 -10.19
CA PHE A 93 4.36 1.53 -9.32
C PHE A 93 3.86 0.19 -9.86
N LEU A 94 3.54 0.12 -11.15
CA LEU A 94 3.09 -1.13 -11.79
C LEU A 94 4.14 -2.23 -11.69
N ARG A 95 5.43 -1.89 -11.85
CA ARG A 95 6.54 -2.85 -11.65
C ARG A 95 6.64 -3.35 -10.22
N PHE A 96 6.46 -2.47 -9.23
CA PHE A 96 6.37 -2.87 -7.83
C PHE A 96 5.21 -3.84 -7.61
N MET A 97 4.00 -3.49 -8.08
CA MET A 97 2.80 -4.29 -7.90
C MET A 97 2.87 -5.65 -8.59
N GLN A 98 3.51 -5.72 -9.77
CA GLN A 98 3.75 -6.98 -10.46
C GLN A 98 4.60 -7.91 -9.58
N ARG A 99 5.76 -7.44 -9.10
CA ARG A 99 6.63 -8.23 -8.21
C ARG A 99 5.94 -8.61 -6.91
N TYR A 100 5.27 -7.66 -6.28
CA TYR A 100 4.58 -7.87 -5.01
C TYR A 100 3.44 -8.89 -5.18
N GLY A 101 2.69 -8.82 -6.29
CA GLY A 101 1.61 -9.75 -6.58
C GLY A 101 2.10 -11.15 -6.93
N ASP A 102 3.20 -11.27 -7.68
CA ASP A 102 3.82 -12.56 -7.99
C ASP A 102 4.31 -13.28 -6.72
N GLU A 103 4.78 -12.53 -5.71
CA GLU A 103 5.27 -13.08 -4.43
C GLU A 103 4.13 -13.39 -3.43
N ASN A 104 3.08 -12.56 -3.39
CA ASN A 104 2.02 -12.64 -2.37
C ASN A 104 0.70 -13.23 -2.89
N GLY A 105 0.66 -13.70 -4.14
CA GLY A 105 -0.53 -14.33 -4.70
C GLY A 105 -1.72 -13.37 -4.84
N LEU A 106 -1.46 -12.07 -4.95
CA LEU A 106 -2.47 -11.10 -5.38
C LEU A 106 -2.79 -11.39 -6.84
N GLY A 107 -3.69 -12.35 -7.07
CA GLY A 107 -4.42 -12.41 -8.30
C GLY A 107 -5.05 -11.03 -8.49
N LEU A 108 -4.57 -10.27 -9.47
CA LEU A 108 -5.21 -9.03 -9.89
C LEU A 108 -6.65 -9.40 -10.26
N SER A 109 -7.57 -9.24 -9.31
CA SER A 109 -9.00 -9.26 -9.57
C SER A 109 -9.29 -8.02 -10.40
N LYS A 110 -8.98 -8.08 -11.70
CA LYS A 110 -9.63 -7.25 -12.70
C LYS A 110 -11.10 -7.58 -12.57
N ASN A 111 -11.83 -6.79 -11.79
CA ASN A 111 -13.28 -6.76 -11.90
C ASN A 111 -13.56 -6.26 -13.33
N GLU A 112 -14.06 -7.18 -14.17
CA GLU A 112 -14.64 -6.91 -15.48
C GLU A 112 -15.90 -6.03 -15.37
#